data_AF-A0A5K0YX55-F1
#
_entry.id   AF-A0A5K0YX55-F1
#
_cell.length_a   1.000
_cell.length_b   1.000
_cell.length_c   1.000
_cell.angle_alpha   90.00
_cell.angle_beta   90.00
_cell.angle_gamma   90.00
#
_symmetry.space_group_name_H-M   'P 1'
#
loop_
_entity.id
_entity.type
_entity.pdbx_description
1 polymer ?
#
loop_
_entity_poly.entity_id
_entity_poly.type
_entity_poly.pdbx_seq_one_letter_code
_entity_poly.pdbx_strand_id
1 'polypeptide(L)'
;MPRSPNVPTGVFAEEQKRTSTDEVLYALIPVSWLLRREVQHNLSALTMLSLHPLIVSTWDNLAAWLQSGEGNWHRTAFEAKHGGSLWFKASLDPKINRLFNEAMSSMCKLFMGCKVERCGEVFKEVSSLVDVGGGNGTVAAFIADSIPHIKCMKFSSL
;
A
#
# COMPACT_ATOMS: atom_id res chain seq x y z
N MET A 1 8.12 -7.16 24.43
CA MET A 1 7.24 -6.50 25.43
C MET A 1 6.06 -7.42 25.73
N PRO A 2 5.62 -7.55 26.98
CA PRO A 2 4.44 -8.35 27.33
C PRO A 2 3.18 -7.69 26.75
N ARG A 3 2.23 -8.48 26.23
CA ARG A 3 0.94 -7.97 25.73
C ARG A 3 0.02 -7.68 26.91
N SER A 4 -0.61 -6.50 26.91
CA SER A 4 -1.76 -6.23 27.81
C SER A 4 -2.92 -7.14 27.40
N PRO A 5 -3.59 -7.81 28.34
CA PRO A 5 -4.67 -8.76 28.06
C PRO A 5 -5.90 -8.14 27.38
N ASN A 6 -5.99 -6.81 27.32
CA ASN A 6 -7.19 -6.08 26.90
C ASN A 6 -7.07 -5.37 25.55
N VAL A 7 -5.93 -5.47 24.83
CA VAL A 7 -5.83 -4.92 23.45
C VAL A 7 -5.79 -6.06 22.43
N PRO A 8 -6.94 -6.44 21.84
CA PRO A 8 -7.07 -7.68 21.07
C PRO A 8 -6.30 -7.68 19.74
N THR A 9 -5.98 -6.51 19.19
CA THR A 9 -5.42 -6.40 17.82
C THR A 9 -3.94 -6.01 17.77
N GLY A 10 -3.35 -5.61 18.91
CA GLY A 10 -1.95 -5.16 18.97
C GLY A 10 -1.66 -3.92 18.13
N VAL A 11 -2.68 -3.11 17.79
CA VAL A 11 -2.52 -1.84 17.05
C VAL A 11 -2.36 -0.65 17.98
N PHE A 12 -2.96 -0.68 19.17
CA PHE A 12 -2.81 0.33 20.23
C PHE A 12 -2.31 -0.34 21.52
N ALA A 13 -1.89 0.44 22.51
CA ALA A 13 -1.68 -0.05 23.87
C ALA A 13 -2.68 0.63 24.80
N GLU A 14 -3.20 -0.11 25.77
CA GLU A 14 -3.99 0.48 26.85
C GLU A 14 -3.04 1.14 27.86
N GLU A 15 -3.28 2.40 28.22
CA GLU A 15 -2.56 3.07 29.30
C GLU A 15 -3.18 2.64 30.64
N GLN A 16 -2.40 1.95 31.47
CA GLN A 16 -2.76 1.74 32.87
C GLN A 16 -2.51 3.02 33.67
N LYS A 17 -3.38 4.02 33.52
CA LYS A 17 -3.47 5.13 34.47
C LYS A 17 -4.61 4.84 35.43
N ARG A 18 -4.33 4.92 36.73
CA ARG A 18 -5.38 5.02 37.75
C ARG A 18 -5.96 6.43 37.68
N THR A 19 -6.88 6.65 36.74
CA THR A 19 -7.74 7.84 36.77
C THR A 19 -8.82 7.66 37.83
N SER A 20 -9.29 8.75 38.43
CA SER A 20 -10.44 8.73 39.34
C SER A 20 -11.77 8.42 38.63
N THR A 21 -11.73 8.34 37.29
CA THR A 21 -12.81 7.97 36.38
C THR A 21 -12.53 6.57 35.81
N ASP A 22 -13.59 5.77 35.60
CA ASP A 22 -13.58 4.41 35.02
C ASP A 22 -13.22 4.42 33.50
N GLU A 23 -12.39 5.36 33.07
CA GLU A 23 -12.02 5.59 31.67
C GLU A 23 -10.82 4.74 31.25
N VAL A 24 -10.96 4.04 30.13
CA VAL A 24 -9.87 3.29 29.49
C VAL A 24 -9.18 4.20 28.48
N LEU A 25 -7.88 4.45 28.70
CA LEU A 25 -7.06 5.28 27.81
C LEU A 25 -6.23 4.40 26.86
N TYR A 26 -6.01 4.88 25.64
CA TYR A 26 -5.21 4.20 24.63
C TYR A 26 -4.05 5.08 24.14
N ALA A 27 -2.87 4.49 24.04
CA ALA A 27 -1.66 5.08 23.49
C ALA A 27 -1.31 4.51 22.11
N LEU A 28 -0.68 5.34 21.29
CA LEU A 28 -0.07 4.93 20.03
C LEU A 28 1.23 4.14 20.31
N ILE A 29 1.39 3.03 19.59
CA ILE A 29 2.59 2.18 19.59
C ILE A 29 3.18 2.13 18.18
N PRO A 30 4.42 1.64 17.95
CA PRO A 30 5.11 1.69 16.65
C PRO A 30 4.24 1.32 15.43
N VAL A 31 3.38 0.31 15.52
CA VAL A 31 2.46 -0.07 14.43
C VAL A 31 1.36 0.96 14.17
N SER A 32 0.84 1.66 15.19
CA SER A 32 -0.17 2.72 15.01
C SER A 32 0.39 3.89 14.20
N TRP A 33 1.69 4.17 14.30
CA TRP A 33 2.34 5.23 13.54
C TRP A 33 2.32 4.98 12.03
N LEU A 34 2.32 3.71 11.61
CA LEU A 34 2.16 3.36 10.20
C LEU A 34 0.77 3.72 9.67
N LEU A 35 -0.24 3.94 10.52
CA LEU A 35 -1.59 4.31 10.10
C LEU A 35 -1.82 5.83 10.07
N ARG A 36 -0.84 6.62 10.54
CA ARG A 36 -0.93 8.08 10.63
C ARG A 36 -0.50 8.75 9.33
N ARG A 37 -1.35 9.62 8.79
CA ARG A 37 -1.08 10.31 7.52
C ARG A 37 0.03 11.35 7.62
N GLU A 38 0.27 11.89 8.83
CA GLU A 38 1.29 12.90 9.07
C GLU A 38 2.72 12.32 9.09
N VAL A 39 2.86 11.00 9.19
CA VAL A 39 4.17 10.32 9.22
C VAL A 39 4.65 10.09 7.78
N GLN A 40 5.88 10.50 7.47
CA GLN A 40 6.45 10.43 6.11
C GLN A 40 6.40 9.01 5.49
N HIS A 41 6.67 7.97 6.30
CA HIS A 41 6.66 6.56 5.88
C HIS A 41 5.48 5.81 6.50
N ASN A 42 4.26 6.14 6.06
CA ASN A 42 3.04 5.50 6.53
C ASN A 42 2.43 4.54 5.48
N LEU A 43 1.50 3.71 5.91
CA LEU A 43 0.70 2.78 5.11
C LEU A 43 -0.80 3.11 5.18
N SER A 44 -1.17 4.31 5.63
CA SER A 44 -2.57 4.73 5.81
C SER A 44 -3.37 4.60 4.52
N ALA A 45 -2.83 5.11 3.40
CA ALA A 45 -3.48 5.01 2.09
C ALA A 45 -3.64 3.56 1.62
N LEU A 46 -2.63 2.72 1.85
CA LEU A 46 -2.71 1.29 1.55
C LEU A 46 -3.79 0.59 2.39
N THR A 47 -3.86 0.87 3.69
CA THR A 47 -4.92 0.33 4.55
C THR A 47 -6.30 0.76 4.06
N MET A 48 -6.46 2.03 3.70
CA MET A 48 -7.72 2.54 3.14
C MET A 48 -8.09 1.87 1.81
N LEU A 49 -7.13 1.62 0.92
CA LEU A 49 -7.37 0.89 -0.33
C LEU A 49 -7.77 -0.57 -0.05
N SER A 50 -7.04 -1.28 0.81
CA SER A 50 -7.31 -2.68 1.14
C SER A 50 -8.68 -2.90 1.77
N LEU A 51 -9.17 -1.91 2.52
CA LEU A 51 -10.49 -1.91 3.15
C LEU A 51 -11.58 -1.27 2.27
N HIS A 52 -11.23 -0.75 1.11
CA HIS A 52 -12.19 -0.12 0.21
C HIS A 52 -13.23 -1.16 -0.26
N PRO A 53 -14.54 -0.85 -0.32
CA PRO A 53 -15.58 -1.81 -0.71
C PRO A 53 -15.31 -2.50 -2.05
N LEU A 54 -14.69 -1.78 -3.00
CA LEU A 54 -14.28 -2.31 -4.29
C LEU A 54 -13.28 -3.49 -4.16
N ILE A 55 -12.35 -3.41 -3.21
CA ILE A 55 -11.35 -4.47 -2.97
C ILE A 55 -11.95 -5.57 -2.10
N VAL A 56 -12.65 -5.21 -1.02
CA VAL A 56 -13.19 -6.20 -0.07
C VAL A 56 -14.25 -7.09 -0.72
N SER A 57 -15.18 -6.51 -1.48
CA SER A 57 -16.25 -7.28 -2.13
C SER A 57 -15.77 -8.22 -3.25
N THR A 58 -14.52 -8.09 -3.70
CA THR A 58 -13.90 -9.07 -4.61
C THR A 58 -13.80 -10.44 -3.95
N TRP A 59 -13.57 -10.49 -2.65
CA TRP A 59 -13.39 -11.75 -1.92
C TRP A 59 -14.67 -12.58 -1.85
N ASP A 60 -15.84 -11.94 -1.85
CA ASP A 60 -17.15 -12.62 -1.89
C ASP A 60 -17.30 -13.57 -3.08
N ASN A 61 -16.64 -13.25 -4.20
CA ASN A 61 -16.75 -14.00 -5.46
C ASN A 61 -15.52 -14.89 -5.72
N LEU A 62 -14.55 -14.93 -4.80
CA LEU A 62 -13.30 -15.65 -5.02
C LEU A 62 -13.52 -17.16 -5.23
N ALA A 63 -14.37 -17.79 -4.40
CA ALA A 63 -14.64 -19.22 -4.49
C ALA A 63 -15.36 -19.59 -5.80
N ALA A 64 -16.38 -18.82 -6.18
CA ALA A 64 -17.10 -19.02 -7.43
C ALA A 64 -16.18 -18.81 -8.65
N TRP A 65 -15.34 -17.78 -8.61
CA TRP A 65 -14.34 -17.55 -9.67
C TRP A 65 -13.35 -18.72 -9.80
N LEU A 66 -12.83 -19.26 -8.68
CA LEU A 66 -11.92 -20.42 -8.73
C LEU A 66 -12.58 -21.68 -9.32
N GLN A 67 -13.88 -21.87 -9.09
CA GLN A 67 -14.63 -23.06 -9.55
C GLN A 67 -15.11 -22.95 -11.00
N SER A 68 -15.12 -21.75 -11.58
CA SER A 68 -15.70 -21.48 -12.91
C SER A 68 -14.96 -22.14 -14.09
N GLY A 69 -13.77 -22.72 -13.87
CA GLY A 69 -13.06 -23.53 -14.85
C GLY A 69 -12.73 -22.81 -16.17
N GLU A 70 -12.52 -23.58 -17.24
CA GLU A 70 -12.14 -23.08 -18.57
C GLU A 70 -13.23 -22.24 -19.28
N GLY A 71 -14.44 -22.14 -18.69
CA GLY A 71 -15.55 -21.34 -19.23
C GLY A 71 -15.56 -19.87 -18.79
N ASN A 72 -14.61 -19.44 -17.96
CA ASN A 72 -14.58 -18.07 -17.45
C ASN A 72 -13.75 -17.12 -18.33
N TRP A 73 -14.43 -16.11 -18.86
CA TRP A 73 -13.79 -15.04 -19.65
C TRP A 73 -13.06 -14.01 -18.79
N HIS A 74 -13.29 -13.98 -17.48
CA HIS A 74 -12.67 -13.06 -16.55
C HIS A 74 -11.36 -13.62 -15.97
N ARG A 75 -10.27 -12.85 -16.11
CA ARG A 75 -8.92 -13.30 -15.74
C ARG A 75 -8.66 -13.26 -14.24
N THR A 76 -9.48 -12.52 -13.49
CA THR A 76 -9.32 -12.36 -12.04
C THR A 76 -10.68 -12.38 -11.33
N ALA A 77 -10.70 -12.75 -10.05
CA ALA A 77 -11.89 -12.65 -9.21
C ALA A 77 -12.44 -11.21 -9.16
N PHE A 78 -11.55 -10.21 -9.24
CA PHE A 78 -11.92 -8.80 -9.33
C PHE A 78 -12.74 -8.53 -10.59
N GLU A 79 -12.22 -8.94 -11.75
CA GLU A 79 -12.91 -8.77 -13.03
C GLU A 79 -14.25 -9.51 -13.06
N ALA A 80 -14.29 -10.72 -12.50
CA ALA A 80 -15.52 -11.50 -12.43
C ALA A 80 -16.59 -10.86 -11.54
N LYS A 81 -16.19 -10.20 -10.44
CA LYS A 81 -17.12 -9.48 -9.55
C LYS A 81 -17.58 -8.15 -10.14
N HIS A 82 -16.66 -7.42 -10.78
CA HIS A 82 -16.84 -6.00 -11.10
C HIS A 82 -17.01 -5.72 -12.59
N GLY A 83 -16.88 -6.72 -13.46
CA GLY A 83 -17.04 -6.60 -14.91
C GLY A 83 -15.91 -5.84 -15.61
N GLY A 84 -14.73 -5.75 -14.99
CA GLY A 84 -13.55 -5.07 -15.54
C GLY A 84 -12.40 -5.02 -14.54
N SER A 85 -11.19 -4.73 -15.03
CA SER A 85 -9.99 -4.71 -14.19
C SER A 85 -10.01 -3.56 -13.19
N LEU A 86 -9.21 -3.67 -12.12
CA LEU A 86 -9.04 -2.58 -11.15
C LEU A 86 -8.57 -1.29 -11.84
N TRP A 87 -7.69 -1.44 -12.82
CA TRP A 87 -7.19 -0.36 -13.67
C TRP A 87 -8.30 0.36 -14.44
N PHE A 88 -9.20 -0.40 -15.05
CA PHE A 88 -10.36 0.15 -15.73
C PHE A 88 -11.31 0.85 -14.75
N LYS A 89 -11.54 0.27 -13.57
CA LYS A 89 -12.36 0.94 -12.54
C LYS A 89 -11.71 2.24 -12.04
N ALA A 90 -10.40 2.23 -11.85
CA ALA A 90 -9.64 3.42 -11.44
C ALA A 90 -9.67 4.50 -12.52
N SER A 91 -9.58 4.17 -13.82
CA SER A 91 -9.64 5.17 -14.88
C SER A 91 -11.00 5.88 -14.97
N LEU A 92 -12.08 5.23 -14.50
CA LEU A 92 -13.43 5.80 -14.45
C LEU A 92 -13.69 6.62 -13.17
N ASP A 93 -12.98 6.34 -12.07
CA ASP A 93 -13.16 7.04 -10.80
C ASP A 93 -11.85 7.69 -10.33
N PRO A 94 -11.71 9.02 -10.46
CA PRO A 94 -10.53 9.75 -10.02
C PRO A 94 -10.20 9.58 -8.53
N LYS A 95 -11.18 9.29 -7.67
CA LYS A 95 -10.93 9.05 -6.24
C LYS A 95 -10.26 7.71 -6.02
N ILE A 96 -10.69 6.68 -6.73
CA ILE A 96 -10.06 5.35 -6.69
C ILE A 96 -8.67 5.40 -7.32
N ASN A 97 -8.50 6.08 -8.46
CA ASN A 97 -7.18 6.28 -9.05
C ASN A 97 -6.22 6.96 -8.06
N ARG A 98 -6.66 8.06 -7.45
CA ARG A 98 -5.84 8.78 -6.47
C ARG A 98 -5.48 7.90 -5.28
N LEU A 99 -6.46 7.22 -4.69
CA LEU A 99 -6.23 6.34 -3.54
C LEU A 99 -5.27 5.19 -3.89
N PHE A 100 -5.43 4.60 -5.08
CA PHE A 100 -4.54 3.56 -5.59
C PHE A 100 -3.10 4.08 -5.73
N ASN A 101 -2.92 5.24 -6.38
CA ASN A 101 -1.62 5.85 -6.57
C ASN A 101 -0.96 6.26 -5.24
N GLU A 102 -1.72 6.81 -4.30
CA GLU A 102 -1.23 7.12 -2.95
C GLU A 102 -0.81 5.86 -2.19
N ALA A 103 -1.59 4.78 -2.26
CA ALA A 103 -1.28 3.50 -1.63
C ALA A 103 0.00 2.87 -2.19
N MET A 104 0.19 2.87 -3.51
CA MET A 104 1.41 2.36 -4.15
C MET A 104 2.61 3.24 -3.79
N SER A 105 2.46 4.56 -3.84
CA SER A 105 3.52 5.50 -3.45
C SER A 105 3.95 5.30 -2.00
N SER A 106 3.00 5.15 -1.07
CA SER A 106 3.30 4.98 0.35
C SER A 106 4.04 3.66 0.62
N MET A 107 3.61 2.58 -0.04
CA MET A 107 4.29 1.29 0.01
C MET A 107 5.71 1.36 -0.57
N CYS A 108 5.88 1.95 -1.76
CA CYS A 108 7.18 2.12 -2.41
C CYS A 108 8.16 2.91 -1.54
N LYS A 109 7.73 4.01 -0.91
CA LYS A 109 8.58 4.81 -0.01
C LYS A 109 9.13 3.98 1.16
N LEU A 110 8.31 3.10 1.73
CA LEU A 110 8.73 2.23 2.83
C LEU A 110 9.79 1.21 2.38
N PHE A 111 9.61 0.59 1.21
CA PHE A 111 10.56 -0.40 0.69
C PHE A 111 11.86 0.22 0.16
N MET A 112 11.76 1.35 -0.55
CA MET A 112 12.90 2.00 -1.18
C MET A 112 13.88 2.57 -0.16
N GLY A 113 13.38 3.12 0.96
CA GLY A 113 14.21 3.56 2.08
C GLY A 113 15.17 2.47 2.58
N CYS A 114 14.72 1.21 2.64
CA CYS A 114 15.56 0.09 3.07
C CYS A 114 16.45 -0.47 1.95
N LYS A 115 15.97 -0.48 0.71
CA LYS A 115 16.64 -1.17 -0.41
C LYS A 115 17.81 -0.41 -1.00
N VAL A 116 17.72 0.92 -1.15
CA VAL A 116 18.83 1.65 -1.77
C VAL A 116 20.09 1.60 -0.90
N GLU A 117 19.94 1.68 0.42
CA GLU A 117 21.06 1.54 1.35
C GLU A 117 21.74 0.16 1.25
N ARG A 118 20.97 -0.90 0.98
CA ARG A 118 21.48 -2.29 0.99
C ARG A 118 21.89 -2.81 -0.38
N CYS A 119 21.32 -2.26 -1.45
CA CYS A 119 21.44 -2.80 -2.79
C CYS A 119 21.94 -1.76 -3.81
N GLY A 120 22.45 -0.60 -3.38
CA GLY A 120 22.92 0.47 -4.28
C GLY A 120 23.95 0.01 -5.32
N GLU A 121 24.78 -0.99 -5.00
CA GLU A 121 25.80 -1.51 -5.91
C GLU A 121 25.23 -2.09 -7.22
N VAL A 122 23.99 -2.59 -7.24
CA VAL A 122 23.38 -3.10 -8.48
C VAL A 122 23.16 -2.01 -9.52
N PHE A 123 23.23 -0.74 -9.10
CA PHE A 123 23.01 0.44 -9.92
C PHE A 123 24.32 1.14 -10.33
N LYS A 124 25.50 0.64 -9.92
CA LYS A 124 26.79 1.32 -10.10
C LYS A 124 27.16 1.59 -11.56
N GLU A 125 26.87 0.65 -12.45
CA GLU A 125 27.20 0.75 -13.89
C GLU A 125 26.00 1.15 -14.76
N VAL A 126 24.85 1.39 -14.13
CA VAL A 126 23.64 1.84 -14.82
C VAL A 126 23.75 3.33 -15.09
N SER A 127 23.52 3.75 -16.33
CA SER A 127 23.51 5.17 -16.73
C SER A 127 22.11 5.73 -16.93
N SER A 128 21.12 4.87 -17.18
CA SER A 128 19.72 5.23 -17.33
C SER A 128 18.80 4.12 -16.85
N LEU A 129 17.66 4.50 -16.25
CA LEU A 129 16.65 3.58 -15.75
C LEU A 129 15.26 4.06 -16.18
N VAL A 130 14.42 3.12 -16.64
CA VAL A 130 13.00 3.37 -16.93
C VAL A 130 12.16 2.59 -15.93
N ASP A 131 11.38 3.30 -15.12
CA ASP A 131 10.40 2.75 -14.19
C ASP A 131 9.08 2.50 -14.93
N VAL A 132 8.95 1.29 -15.49
CA VAL A 132 7.78 0.83 -16.24
C VAL A 132 6.66 0.44 -15.27
N GLY A 133 5.49 1.08 -15.40
CA GLY A 133 4.43 0.97 -14.41
C GLY A 133 4.68 1.83 -13.16
N GLY A 134 5.59 2.80 -13.23
CA GLY A 134 6.04 3.61 -12.09
C GLY A 134 4.98 4.53 -11.46
N GLY A 135 3.76 4.54 -11.98
CA GLY A 135 2.64 5.36 -11.49
C GLY A 135 3.02 6.85 -11.40
N ASN A 136 2.91 7.40 -10.19
CA ASN A 136 3.28 8.80 -9.95
C ASN A 136 4.79 9.07 -10.00
N GLY A 137 5.64 8.05 -10.09
CA GLY A 137 7.09 8.18 -10.23
C GLY A 137 7.86 8.12 -8.91
N THR A 138 7.24 7.61 -7.84
CA THR A 138 7.85 7.57 -6.51
C THR A 138 9.19 6.83 -6.51
N VAL A 139 9.27 5.68 -7.19
CA VAL A 139 10.51 4.87 -7.21
C VAL A 139 11.58 5.55 -8.06
N ALA A 140 11.24 5.97 -9.28
CA ALA A 140 12.15 6.73 -10.14
C ALA A 140 12.75 7.96 -9.44
N ALA A 141 11.93 8.75 -8.75
CA ALA A 141 12.39 9.92 -7.99
C ALA A 141 13.34 9.51 -6.86
N PHE A 142 13.00 8.48 -6.09
CA PHE A 142 13.84 8.01 -5.00
C PHE A 142 15.21 7.52 -5.47
N ILE A 143 15.27 6.81 -6.61
CA ILE A 143 16.54 6.36 -7.21
C ILE A 143 17.35 7.56 -7.70
N ALA A 144 16.72 8.52 -8.38
CA ALA A 144 17.41 9.73 -8.87
C ALA A 144 18.02 10.55 -7.72
N ASP A 145 17.29 10.68 -6.60
CA ASP A 145 17.77 11.41 -5.42
C ASP A 145 18.93 10.69 -4.71
N SER A 146 18.88 9.36 -4.68
CA SER A 146 19.87 8.55 -3.96
C SER A 146 21.10 8.20 -4.80
N ILE A 147 20.96 8.15 -6.13
CA ILE A 147 21.99 7.70 -7.07
C ILE A 147 22.06 8.68 -8.26
N PRO A 148 22.67 9.87 -8.07
CA PRO A 148 22.53 10.99 -8.99
C PRO A 148 23.10 10.79 -10.40
N HIS A 149 23.96 9.78 -10.60
CA HIS A 149 24.53 9.50 -11.94
C HIS A 149 23.53 8.83 -12.88
N ILE A 150 22.40 8.31 -12.37
CA ILE A 150 21.40 7.61 -13.18
C ILE A 150 20.35 8.58 -13.69
N LYS A 151 20.15 8.57 -15.01
CA LYS A 151 19.01 9.25 -15.63
C LYS A 151 17.75 8.40 -15.47
N CYS A 152 16.85 8.81 -14.59
CA CYS A 152 15.58 8.12 -14.35
C CYS A 152 14.45 8.68 -15.23
N MET A 153 13.69 7.77 -15.84
CA MET A 153 12.46 8.06 -16.57
C MET A 153 11.33 7.19 -15.99
N LYS A 154 10.09 7.67 -16.05
CA LYS A 154 8.92 6.88 -15.68
C LYS A 154 8.01 6.65 -16.87
N PHE A 155 7.34 5.51 -16.90
CA PHE A 155 6.32 5.20 -17.88
C PHE A 155 5.08 4.63 -17.18
N SER A 156 3.92 5.26 -17.33
CA SER A 156 2.64 4.83 -16.74
C SER A 156 1.49 5.09 -17.70
N SER A 157 0.48 4.22 -17.69
CA SER A 157 -0.73 4.33 -18.52
C SER A 157 -1.99 4.79 -17.76
N LEU A 158 -1.87 5.06 -16.45
CA LEU A 158 -2.95 5.44 -15.51
C LEU A 158 -2.50 6.51 -14.52
#